data_AF-A0A369IEM1-F1
#
_entry.id   AF-A0A369IEM1-F1
#
_cell.length_a   1.000
_cell.length_b   1.000
_cell.length_c   1.000
_cell.angle_alpha   90.00
_cell.angle_beta   90.00
_cell.angle_gamma   90.00
#
_symmetry.space_group_name_H-M   'P 1'
#
loop_
_entity.id
_entity.type
_entity.pdbx_description
1 polymer ?
#
loop_
_entity_poly.entity_id
_entity_poly.type
_entity_poly.pdbx_seq_one_letter_code
_entity_poly.pdbx_strand_id
1 'polypeptide(L)'
;MFDRKGALFLDFIKRKQVKNENYFTKLVHYIHYNPVHHGFCKDINNWQYTSFHLILDNRATKLERTYVLKWFDGESEFVKFHKSSPDPRLVNLMKL
;
A
#
# COMPACT_ATOMS: atom_id res chain seq x y z
N MET A 1 27.64 24.21 -2.66
CA MET A 1 26.92 22.95 -2.34
C MET A 1 25.90 23.30 -1.28
N PHE A 2 24.60 23.25 -1.58
CA PHE A 2 23.58 23.75 -0.67
C PHE A 2 23.13 22.64 0.27
N ASP A 3 23.41 22.80 1.56
CA ASP A 3 22.94 21.95 2.67
C ASP A 3 21.45 22.24 2.97
N ARG A 4 20.64 22.26 1.91
CA ARG A 4 19.22 22.63 1.97
C ARG A 4 18.42 21.45 2.52
N LYS A 5 18.02 21.55 3.78
CA LYS A 5 16.93 20.73 4.33
C LYS A 5 15.62 21.49 4.20
N GLY A 6 14.86 21.21 3.13
CA GLY A 6 13.57 21.85 2.87
C GLY A 6 12.42 21.22 3.65
N ALA A 7 11.37 22.00 3.93
CA ALA A 7 10.17 21.57 4.65
C ALA A 7 9.46 20.35 4.02
N LEU A 8 9.67 20.09 2.71
CA LEU A 8 9.09 18.97 1.97
C LEU A 8 9.30 17.61 2.64
N PHE A 9 10.48 17.38 3.24
CA PHE A 9 10.81 16.10 3.89
C PHE A 9 10.93 16.19 5.42
N LEU A 10 10.95 17.40 5.98
CA LEU A 10 11.15 17.59 7.42
C LEU A 10 9.85 17.73 8.21
N ASP A 11 8.85 18.46 7.71
CA ASP A 11 7.76 18.94 8.57
C ASP A 11 6.46 18.12 8.47
N PHE A 12 6.23 17.39 7.37
CA PHE A 12 4.90 16.85 7.07
C PHE A 12 4.79 15.31 7.11
N ILE A 13 5.83 14.59 7.59
CA ILE A 13 5.78 13.13 7.67
C ILE A 13 4.95 12.70 8.88
N LYS A 14 3.65 12.48 8.68
CA LYS A 14 2.79 11.83 9.67
C LYS A 14 3.11 10.32 9.71
N ARG A 15 3.32 9.77 10.90
CA ARG A 15 3.55 8.33 11.12
C ARG A 15 2.50 7.79 12.08
N LYS A 16 1.88 6.66 11.71
CA LYS A 16 0.94 5.97 12.58
C LYS A 16 1.42 4.54 12.82
N GLN A 17 1.61 4.18 14.09
CA GLN A 17 2.04 2.84 14.48
C GLN A 17 1.01 1.79 14.06
N VAL A 18 1.49 0.68 13.49
CA VAL A 18 0.68 -0.50 13.23
C VAL A 18 0.55 -1.30 14.52
N LYS A 19 -0.64 -1.27 15.13
CA LYS A 19 -0.86 -1.85 16.48
C LYS A 19 -1.47 -3.25 16.46
N ASN A 20 -2.06 -3.69 15.35
CA ASN A 20 -2.68 -5.00 15.25
C ASN A 20 -2.69 -5.52 13.81
N GLU A 21 -2.86 -6.83 13.70
CA GLU A 21 -2.82 -7.58 12.45
C GLU A 21 -3.92 -7.16 11.48
N ASN A 22 -5.15 -6.98 11.96
CA ASN A 22 -6.27 -6.53 11.14
C ASN A 22 -6.01 -5.17 10.48
N TYR A 23 -5.40 -4.24 11.23
CA TYR A 23 -4.99 -2.95 10.71
C TYR A 23 -3.87 -3.09 9.68
N PHE A 24 -2.89 -3.97 9.90
CA PHE A 24 -1.85 -4.25 8.92
C PHE A 24 -2.45 -4.77 7.59
N THR A 25 -3.34 -5.76 7.64
CA THR A 25 -4.02 -6.31 6.46
C THR A 25 -4.73 -5.21 5.66
N LYS A 26 -5.52 -4.38 6.35
CA LYS A 26 -6.24 -3.27 5.72
C LYS A 26 -5.30 -2.21 5.17
N LEU A 27 -4.19 -1.94 5.86
CA LEU A 27 -3.19 -0.94 5.47
C LEU A 27 -2.51 -1.33 4.16
N VAL A 28 -2.09 -2.59 4.01
CA VAL A 28 -1.51 -3.10 2.75
C VAL A 28 -2.47 -2.87 1.58
N HIS A 29 -3.74 -3.23 1.76
CA HIS A 29 -4.76 -3.03 0.73
C HIS A 29 -5.00 -1.55 0.43
N TYR A 30 -5.13 -0.70 1.45
CA TYR A 30 -5.32 0.74 1.25
C TYR A 30 -4.17 1.37 0.45
N ILE A 31 -2.91 1.00 0.74
CA ILE A 31 -1.75 1.51 -0.01
C ILE A 31 -1.87 1.17 -1.50
N HIS A 32 -2.23 -0.07 -1.83
CA HIS A 32 -2.42 -0.50 -3.22
C HIS A 32 -3.65 0.14 -3.88
N TYR A 33 -4.70 0.41 -3.11
CA TYR A 33 -5.94 1.04 -3.61
C TYR A 33 -5.84 2.57 -3.69
N ASN A 34 -4.87 3.20 -3.04
CA ASN A 34 -4.74 4.65 -2.95
C ASN A 34 -4.79 5.39 -4.30
N PRO A 35 -4.16 4.89 -5.38
CA PRO A 35 -4.27 5.49 -6.71
C PRO A 35 -5.71 5.51 -7.25
N VAL A 36 -6.49 4.46 -6.99
CA VAL A 36 -7.91 4.38 -7.36
C VAL A 36 -8.73 5.35 -6.52
N HIS A 37 -8.50 5.35 -5.20
CA HIS A 37 -9.20 6.24 -4.27
C HIS A 37 -9.07 7.72 -4.64
N HIS A 38 -7.87 8.14 -5.04
CA HIS A 38 -7.61 9.52 -5.45
C HIS A 38 -7.86 9.80 -6.94
N GLY A 39 -8.41 8.85 -7.68
CA GLY A 39 -8.83 9.04 -9.07
C GLY A 39 -7.70 9.06 -10.10
N PHE A 40 -6.49 8.61 -9.74
CA PHE A 40 -5.37 8.48 -10.69
C PHE A 40 -5.57 7.33 -11.68
N CYS A 41 -6.30 6.29 -11.28
CA CYS A 41 -6.67 5.19 -12.16
C CYS A 41 -8.04 4.59 -11.75
N LYS A 42 -8.64 3.80 -12.65
CA LYS A 42 -9.93 3.13 -12.39
C LYS A 42 -9.79 1.76 -11.70
N ASP A 43 -8.59 1.18 -11.76
CA ASP A 43 -8.30 -0.16 -11.27
C ASP A 43 -6.86 -0.18 -10.73
N ILE A 44 -6.63 -0.93 -9.64
CA ILE A 44 -5.31 -1.05 -9.01
C ILE A 44 -4.25 -1.61 -9.97
N ASN A 45 -4.66 -2.45 -10.93
CA ASN A 45 -3.79 -3.03 -11.94
C ASN A 45 -3.26 -1.98 -12.94
N ASN A 46 -3.96 -0.85 -13.07
CA ASN A 46 -3.57 0.21 -13.99
C ASN A 46 -2.52 1.15 -13.42
N TRP A 47 -2.15 1.01 -12.13
CA TRP A 47 -1.14 1.85 -11.50
C TRP A 47 0.23 1.18 -11.50
N GLN A 48 1.14 1.65 -12.36
CA GLN A 48 2.48 1.05 -12.49
C GLN A 48 3.38 1.27 -11.26
N TYR A 49 3.17 2.33 -10.49
CA TYR A 49 4.03 2.71 -9.35
C TYR A 49 3.52 2.08 -8.04
N THR A 50 3.41 0.76 -8.00
CA THR A 50 2.89 -0.01 -6.87
C THR A 50 3.73 -1.24 -6.57
N SER A 51 3.78 -1.62 -5.30
CA SER A 51 4.28 -2.93 -4.88
C SER A 51 3.33 -4.06 -5.24
N PHE A 52 2.04 -3.79 -5.53
CA PHE A 52 1.05 -4.83 -5.85
C PHE A 52 1.53 -5.75 -6.98
N HIS A 53 1.97 -5.18 -8.11
CA HIS A 53 2.54 -5.97 -9.22
C HIS A 53 3.85 -6.66 -8.83
N LEU A 54 4.71 -5.98 -8.08
CA LEU A 54 5.99 -6.56 -7.68
C LEU A 54 5.78 -7.79 -6.79
N ILE A 55 4.77 -7.79 -5.91
CA ILE A 55 4.44 -8.92 -5.03
C ILE A 55 4.00 -10.15 -5.85
N LEU A 56 3.29 -9.93 -6.96
CA LEU A 56 2.78 -10.98 -7.86
C LEU A 56 3.81 -11.43 -8.91
N ASP A 57 4.97 -10.79 -8.96
CA ASP A 57 5.97 -11.00 -9.99
C ASP A 57 7.22 -11.72 -9.42
N ASN A 58 7.86 -12.51 -10.27
CA ASN A 58 9.07 -13.29 -9.96
C ASN A 58 10.38 -12.51 -10.16
N ARG A 59 10.35 -11.24 -10.59
CA ARG A 59 11.56 -10.40 -10.69
C ARG A 59 12.30 -10.30 -9.35
N ALA A 60 13.64 -10.37 -9.36
CA ALA A 60 14.45 -10.20 -8.16
C ALA A 60 14.30 -8.79 -7.57
N THR A 61 13.89 -8.69 -6.30
CA THR A 61 13.80 -7.43 -5.54
C THR A 61 14.14 -7.68 -4.07
N LYS A 62 14.32 -6.60 -3.30
CA LYS A 62 14.49 -6.66 -1.83
C LYS A 62 13.17 -6.72 -1.06
N LEU A 63 12.03 -6.88 -1.75
CA LEU A 63 10.72 -6.90 -1.12
C LEU A 63 10.47 -8.27 -0.46
N GLU A 64 9.99 -8.26 0.78
CA GLU A 64 9.60 -9.45 1.54
C GLU A 64 8.26 -10.03 1.05
N ARG A 65 8.24 -10.51 -0.19
CA ARG A 65 7.04 -11.01 -0.88
C ARG A 65 6.46 -12.23 -0.19
N THR A 66 7.31 -13.17 0.19
CA THR A 66 6.90 -14.43 0.83
C THR A 66 6.15 -14.15 2.13
N TYR A 67 6.60 -13.15 2.91
CA TYR A 67 5.89 -12.72 4.12
C TYR A 67 4.50 -12.19 3.78
N VAL A 68 4.39 -11.26 2.84
CA VAL A 68 3.09 -10.65 2.47
C VAL A 68 2.15 -11.69 1.85
N LEU A 69 2.62 -12.50 0.90
CA LEU A 69 1.79 -13.54 0.28
C LEU A 69 1.31 -14.54 1.33
N LYS A 70 2.18 -15.02 2.22
CA LYS A 70 1.79 -15.92 3.31
C LYS A 70 0.79 -15.26 4.27
N TRP A 71 0.92 -13.97 4.53
CA TRP A 71 -0.02 -13.21 5.37
C TRP A 71 -1.45 -13.23 4.81
N PHE A 72 -1.59 -13.22 3.49
CA PHE A 72 -2.87 -13.26 2.79
C PHE A 72 -3.30 -14.67 2.38
N ASP A 73 -2.66 -15.72 2.90
CA ASP A 73 -2.93 -17.12 2.55
C ASP A 73 -2.65 -17.47 1.07
N GLY A 74 -1.65 -16.81 0.49
CA GLY A 74 -1.14 -17.04 -0.85
C GLY A 74 -1.56 -16.00 -1.87
N GLU A 75 -1.07 -16.18 -3.10
CA GLU A 75 -1.27 -15.24 -4.21
C GLU A 75 -2.75 -15.07 -4.59
N SER A 76 -3.47 -16.19 -4.69
CA SER A 76 -4.89 -16.18 -5.06
C SER A 76 -5.74 -15.36 -4.10
N GLU A 77 -5.60 -15.61 -2.79
CA GLU A 77 -6.36 -14.90 -1.76
C GLU A 77 -5.88 -13.45 -1.61
N PHE A 78 -4.59 -13.16 -1.81
CA PHE A 78 -4.08 -11.79 -1.93
C PHE A 78 -4.78 -11.01 -3.06
N VAL A 79 -4.80 -11.55 -4.29
CA VAL A 79 -5.45 -10.90 -5.43
C VAL A 79 -6.95 -10.73 -5.17
N LYS A 80 -7.61 -11.77 -4.64
CA LYS A 80 -9.04 -11.75 -4.33
C LYS A 80 -9.39 -10.70 -3.28
N PHE A 81 -8.59 -10.56 -2.23
CA PHE A 81 -8.78 -9.53 -1.21
C PHE A 81 -8.75 -8.11 -1.82
N HIS A 82 -7.82 -7.87 -2.74
CA HIS A 82 -7.62 -6.59 -3.41
C HIS A 82 -8.66 -6.25 -4.50
N LYS A 83 -9.58 -7.17 -4.84
CA LYS A 83 -10.72 -6.88 -5.74
C LYS A 83 -11.84 -6.11 -5.04
N SER A 84 -11.88 -6.14 -3.71
CA SER A 84 -12.89 -5.45 -2.92
C SER A 84 -12.53 -3.98 -2.70
N SER A 85 -13.51 -3.13 -2.38
CA SER A 85 -13.22 -1.77 -1.91
C SER A 85 -12.55 -1.80 -0.53
N PRO A 86 -11.60 -0.90 -0.24
CA PRO A 86 -10.95 -0.84 1.06
C PRO A 86 -11.93 -0.43 2.17
N ASP A 87 -11.58 -0.77 3.41
CA ASP A 87 -12.38 -0.40 4.59
C ASP A 87 -12.58 1.13 4.64
N PRO A 88 -13.84 1.64 4.59
CA PRO A 88 -14.12 3.07 4.62
C PRO A 88 -13.54 3.79 5.84
N ARG A 89 -13.41 3.08 6.98
CA ARG A 89 -12.83 3.64 8.20
C ARG A 89 -11.35 3.96 8.02
N LEU A 90 -10.62 3.12 7.26
CA LEU A 90 -9.21 3.32 6.99
C LEU A 90 -9.00 4.45 5.97
N VAL A 91 -9.85 4.51 4.94
CA VAL A 91 -9.86 5.60 3.97
C VAL A 91 -10.01 6.94 4.67
N ASN A 92 -11.00 7.07 5.56
CA ASN A 92 -11.22 8.32 6.30
C ASN A 92 -10.10 8.64 7.29
N LEU A 93 -9.50 7.62 7.90
CA LEU A 93 -8.37 7.79 8.82
C LEU A 93 -7.10 8.30 8.11
N MET A 94 -6.94 7.96 6.83
CA MET A 94 -5.75 8.28 6.03
C MET A 94 -5.94 9.49 5.11
N LYS A 95 -7.16 10.04 5.03
CA LYS A 95 -7.38 11.36 4.42
C LYS A 95 -6.59 12.40 5.20
N LEU A 96 -5.62 13.01 4.53
CA LEU A 96 -4.85 14.15 5.02
C LEU A 96 -5.70 15.41 5.05
#